data_AF-A0A1S1HPU8-F1
#
_entry.id   AF-A0A1S1HPU8-F1
#
_cell.length_a   1.000
_cell.length_b   1.000
_cell.length_c   1.000
_cell.angle_alpha   90.00
_cell.angle_beta   90.00
_cell.angle_gamma   90.00
#
_symmetry.space_group_name_H-M   'P 1'
#
loop_
_entity.id
_entity.type
_entity.pdbx_description
1 polymer ?
#
loop_
_entity_poly.entity_id
_entity_poly.type
_entity_poly.pdbx_seq_one_letter_code
_entity_poly.pdbx_strand_id
1 'polypeptide(L)' 'MRSLVNGKKIILKNDTTNTGGSVLTASSLAKQTQGVACVGDSVYCPSCKKQALSLKAIV' A
#
# COMPACT_ATOMS: atom_id res chain seq x y z
N MET A 1 15.36 -6.10 1.41
CA MET A 1 15.57 -5.17 0.27
C MET A 1 14.23 -5.00 -0.43
N ARG A 2 13.83 -3.77 -0.72
CA ARG A 2 12.56 -3.43 -1.37
C ARG A 2 12.79 -3.27 -2.86
N SER A 3 11.97 -3.94 -3.68
CA SER A 3 12.10 -3.80 -5.14
C SER A 3 11.64 -2.43 -5.64
N LEU A 4 12.17 -2.05 -6.80
CA LEU A 4 11.76 -0.86 -7.52
C LEU A 4 11.16 -1.26 -8.87
N VAL A 5 10.13 -0.54 -9.30
CA VAL A 5 9.55 -0.59 -10.64
C VAL A 5 9.66 0.81 -11.22
N ASN A 6 10.29 0.95 -12.39
CA ASN A 6 10.53 2.25 -13.03
C ASN A 6 11.19 3.30 -12.10
N GLY A 7 12.14 2.86 -11.27
CA GLY A 7 12.84 3.73 -10.31
C GLY A 7 12.03 4.11 -9.07
N LYS A 8 10.79 3.61 -8.93
CA LYS A 8 9.92 3.88 -7.78
C LYS A 8 9.78 2.64 -6.90
N LYS A 9 9.79 2.85 -5.59
CA LYS A 9 9.62 1.77 -4.61
C LYS A 9 8.19 1.24 -4.70
N ILE A 10 8.05 -0.08 -4.84
CA ILE A 10 6.72 -0.71 -4.80
C ILE A 10 6.10 -0.52 -3.43
N ILE A 11 4.78 -0.35 -3.37
CA ILE A 11 4.05 -0.17 -2.11
C ILE A 11 3.82 -1.55 -1.48
N LEU A 12 4.04 -1.66 -0.17
CA LEU A 12 3.91 -2.90 0.59
C LEU A 12 2.88 -2.74 1.70
N LYS A 13 2.35 -3.87 2.18
CA LYS A 13 1.50 -3.90 3.37
C LYS A 13 2.19 -3.19 4.55
N ASN A 14 1.42 -2.39 5.29
CA ASN A 14 1.86 -1.55 6.40
C ASN A 14 2.71 -0.33 6.04
N ASP A 15 2.93 -0.04 4.76
CA ASP A 15 3.48 1.25 4.37
C ASP A 15 2.58 2.40 4.81
N THR A 16 3.21 3.51 5.17
CA THR A 16 2.53 4.77 5.45
C THR A 16 2.18 5.50 4.15
N THR A 17 0.95 5.99 4.06
CA THR A 17 0.51 6.91 3.01
C THR A 17 0.97 8.34 3.31
N ASN A 18 0.95 9.21 2.31
CA ASN A 18 1.29 10.64 2.48
C ASN A 18 0.35 11.40 3.43
N THR A 19 -0.84 10.86 3.73
CA THR A 19 -1.79 11.43 4.70
C THR A 19 -1.68 10.79 6.09
N GLY A 20 -0.60 10.05 6.38
CA GLY A 20 -0.37 9.41 7.68
C GLY A 20 -1.23 8.15 7.92
N GLY A 21 -1.95 7.69 6.91
CA GLY A 21 -2.65 6.40 6.91
C GLY A 21 -1.73 5.22 6.61
N SER A 22 -2.27 4.01 6.56
CA SER A 22 -1.47 2.79 6.29
C SER A 22 -2.16 1.81 5.35
N VAL A 23 -1.37 1.04 4.61
CA VAL A 23 -1.85 -0.04 3.75
C VAL A 23 -2.23 -1.27 4.57
N LEU A 24 -3.47 -1.74 4.45
CA LEU A 24 -3.98 -2.85 5.25
C LEU A 24 -4.00 -4.17 4.48
N THR A 25 -4.45 -4.14 3.22
CA THR A 25 -4.47 -5.30 2.33
C THR A 25 -3.43 -5.16 1.23
N ALA A 26 -2.90 -6.30 0.80
CA ALA A 26 -1.91 -6.39 -0.25
C ALA A 26 -1.85 -7.82 -0.78
N SER A 27 -1.35 -7.99 -2.01
CA SER A 27 -1.22 -9.29 -2.67
C SER A 27 0.14 -9.94 -2.41
N SER A 28 0.15 -11.24 -2.11
CA SER A 28 1.38 -12.04 -1.94
C SER A 28 1.89 -12.68 -3.22
N LEU A 29 1.33 -12.32 -4.39
CA LEU A 29 1.70 -12.91 -5.68
C LEU A 29 3.15 -12.60 -6.09
N ALA A 30 3.66 -11.45 -5.68
CA ALA A 30 5.03 -11.05 -5.95
C ALA A 30 5.97 -11.53 -4.83
N LYS A 31 7.17 -12.01 -5.21
CA LYS A 31 8.19 -12.47 -4.26
C LYS A 31 8.84 -11.27 -3.55
N GLN A 32 8.17 -10.78 -2.51
CA GLN A 32 8.59 -9.71 -1.61
C GLN A 32 8.48 -10.16 -0.16
N THR A 33 9.14 -9.42 0.74
CA THR A 33 9.08 -9.69 2.18
C THR A 33 7.68 -9.47 2.77
N GLN A 34 6.90 -8.60 2.14
CA GLN A 34 5.50 -8.29 2.48
C GLN A 34 4.66 -8.34 1.21
N GLY A 35 3.34 -8.40 1.36
CA GLY A 35 2.43 -8.31 0.21
C GLY A 35 2.58 -6.96 -0.50
N VAL A 36 2.49 -6.97 -1.82
CA VAL A 36 2.52 -5.79 -2.70
C VAL A 36 1.12 -5.22 -2.84
N ALA A 37 0.98 -3.95 -2.52
CA ALA A 37 -0.29 -3.24 -2.61
C ALA A 37 -0.64 -2.97 -4.09
N CYS A 38 -1.90 -3.17 -4.44
CA CYS A 38 -2.47 -2.94 -5.75
C CYS A 38 -3.56 -1.86 -5.66
N VAL A 39 -3.91 -1.24 -6.80
CA VAL A 39 -5.07 -0.33 -6.85
C VAL A 39 -6.31 -1.13 -6.43
N GLY A 40 -7.13 -0.56 -5.55
CA GLY A 40 -8.26 -1.27 -4.94
C GLY A 40 -8.00 -1.77 -3.51
N ASP A 41 -6.74 -1.91 -3.09
CA ASP A 41 -6.43 -2.40 -1.74
C ASP A 41 -6.90 -1.42 -0.66
N SER A 42 -7.30 -1.98 0.48
CA SER A 42 -7.79 -1.22 1.62
C SER A 42 -6.68 -0.49 2.35
N VAL A 43 -6.92 0.78 2.68
CA VAL A 43 -6.07 1.62 3.51
C VAL A 43 -6.83 2.18 4.70
N TYR A 44 -6.10 2.35 5.78
CA TYR A 44 -6.53 3.17 6.91
C TYR A 44 -6.29 4.65 6.59
N CYS A 45 -7.31 5.48 6.82
CA CYS A 45 -7.18 6.93 6.80
C CYS A 45 -7.42 7.50 8.20
N PRO A 46 -6.44 8.19 8.80
CA PRO A 46 -6.56 8.75 10.15
C PRO A 46 -7.57 9.89 10.20
N SER A 47 -7.66 10.71 9.14
CA SER A 47 -8.62 11.82 9.06
C SER A 47 -10.07 11.34 9.01
N CYS A 48 -10.32 10.24 8.29
CA CYS A 48 -11.66 9.66 8.19
C CYS A 48 -11.97 8.66 9.32
N LYS A 49 -10.96 8.23 10.10
CA LYS A 49 -11.04 7.13 11.06
C LYS A 49 -11.62 5.83 10.46
N LYS A 50 -11.37 5.59 9.17
CA LYS A 50 -11.92 4.46 8.40
C LYS A 50 -10.78 3.59 7.88
N GLN A 51 -10.98 2.27 7.95
CA GLN A 51 -10.01 1.25 7.54
C GLN A 51 -10.24 0.70 6.12
N ALA A 52 -11.39 0.98 5.52
CA ALA A 52 -11.79 0.38 4.24
C ALA A 52 -11.86 1.43 3.11
N LEU A 53 -10.85 2.29 3.00
CA LEU A 53 -10.71 3.17 1.84
C LEU A 53 -9.91 2.47 0.74
N SER A 54 -10.31 2.63 -0.51
CA SER A 54 -9.60 2.04 -1.64
C SER A 54 -8.38 2.88 -2.01
N LEU A 55 -7.22 2.23 -2.15
CA LEU A 55 -6.05 2.77 -2.86
C LEU A 55 -6.47 3.19 -4.27
N LYS A 56 -6.35 4.48 -4.56
CA LYS A 56 -6.78 5.06 -5.84
C LYS A 56 -5.67 5.13 -6.88
N ALA A 57 -4.42 5.22 -6.45
CA ALA A 57 -3.27 5.33 -7.33
C ALA A 57 -2.04 4.71 -6.68
N ILE A 58 -1.19 4.11 -7.52
CA ILE A 58 0.15 3.65 -7.17
C ILE A 58 1.09 4.54 -7.98
N VAL A 59 1.99 5.24 -7.29
CA VAL A 59 2.91 6.20 -7.92
C VAL A 59 4.11 5.48 -8.48
#